data_AF-A0A8W8JKW8-F1
#
_entry.id   AF-A0A8W8JKW8-F1
#
_cell.length_a   1.000
_cell.length_b   1.000
_cell.length_c   1.000
_cell.angle_alpha   90.00
_cell.angle_beta   90.00
_cell.angle_gamma   90.00
#
_symmetry.space_group_name_H-M   'P 1'
#
loop_
_entity.id
_entity.type
_entity.pdbx_description
1 polymer ?
#
loop_
_entity_poly.entity_id
_entity_poly.type
_entity_poly.pdbx_seq_one_letter_code
_entity_poly.pdbx_strand_id
1 'polypeptide(L)'
;MAFTSCGISILTVNYVKQCPEDSKSWQMAAKRMDCDGIEQDCQQGIRADSHQFVFQYHCVINVWRNATLEVCAFNRTLLGYCAEFNILGSVIQDNYYADCTKHDPPCPSVYNSAEAYKYQSCYKLVEQNERNTKIISAAKRTSGNLTTPFISIFFRFIIRKLLHI
;
A
#
# COMPACT_ATOMS: atom_id res chain seq x y z
N MET A 1 -7.93 -5.65 23.09
CA MET A 1 -7.82 -4.27 22.56
C MET A 1 -8.82 -4.16 21.43
N ALA A 2 -9.74 -3.20 21.47
CA ALA A 2 -10.73 -3.03 20.40
C ALA A 2 -10.04 -2.46 19.14
N PHE A 3 -10.17 -3.13 18.01
CA PHE A 3 -9.79 -2.59 16.71
C PHE A 3 -10.84 -1.56 16.29
N THR A 4 -10.70 -0.32 16.76
CA THR A 4 -11.52 0.81 16.30
C THR A 4 -11.25 1.16 14.83
N SER A 5 -12.01 0.60 13.91
CA SER A 5 -12.09 1.11 12.55
C SER A 5 -12.95 2.38 12.52
N CYS A 6 -12.73 3.24 11.53
CA CYS A 6 -13.56 4.43 11.34
C CYS A 6 -13.77 4.71 9.86
N GLY A 7 -15.00 4.57 9.37
CA GLY A 7 -15.32 4.79 7.95
C GLY A 7 -14.96 6.19 7.45
N ILE A 8 -15.00 7.20 8.32
CA ILE A 8 -14.64 8.58 8.00
C ILE A 8 -13.17 8.67 7.52
N SER A 9 -12.27 7.82 8.04
CA SER A 9 -10.88 7.78 7.59
C SER A 9 -10.75 7.53 6.08
N ILE A 10 -11.62 6.70 5.48
CA ILE A 10 -11.57 6.41 4.04
C ILE A 10 -11.73 7.69 3.21
N LEU A 11 -12.59 8.62 3.66
CA LEU A 11 -12.88 9.86 2.93
C LEU A 11 -11.68 10.81 2.88
N THR A 12 -10.67 10.58 3.72
CA THR A 12 -9.46 11.41 3.84
C THR A 12 -8.28 10.84 3.07
N VAL A 13 -8.45 9.66 2.44
CA VAL A 13 -7.36 8.98 1.72
C VAL A 13 -6.94 9.82 0.52
N ASN A 14 -5.65 10.13 0.48
CA ASN A 14 -5.02 10.79 -0.64
C ASN A 14 -3.77 10.02 -1.07
N TYR A 15 -3.78 9.43 -2.26
CA TYR A 15 -2.60 8.76 -2.79
C TYR A 15 -1.52 9.78 -3.13
N VAL A 16 -0.32 9.56 -2.61
CA VAL A 16 0.82 10.45 -2.81
C VAL A 16 1.97 9.68 -3.44
N LYS A 17 2.78 10.38 -4.22
CA LYS A 17 3.99 9.80 -4.81
C LYS A 17 5.01 9.40 -3.73
N GLN A 18 5.08 10.16 -2.65
CA GLN A 18 6.04 9.93 -1.58
C GLN A 18 5.51 10.46 -0.25
N CYS A 19 5.82 9.75 0.83
CA CYS A 19 5.57 10.20 2.19
C CYS A 19 6.66 11.17 2.67
N PRO A 20 6.38 11.98 3.71
CA PRO A 20 7.40 12.82 4.34
C PRO A 20 8.65 12.02 4.75
N GLU A 21 9.83 12.63 4.57
CA GLU A 21 11.12 12.00 4.85
C GLU A 21 11.67 12.36 6.23
N ASP A 22 11.13 13.41 6.84
CA ASP A 22 11.65 14.00 8.07
C ASP A 22 10.53 14.64 8.91
N SER A 23 10.86 15.01 10.14
CA SER A 23 9.90 15.56 11.10
C SER A 23 9.27 16.87 10.63
N LYS A 24 10.03 17.73 9.93
CA LYS A 24 9.54 19.02 9.45
C LYS A 24 8.58 18.82 8.29
N SER A 25 8.93 17.98 7.31
CA SER A 25 8.01 17.64 6.21
C SER A 25 6.75 16.95 6.72
N TRP A 26 6.87 16.09 7.74
CA TRP A 26 5.73 15.44 8.39
C TRP A 26 4.81 16.46 9.07
N GLN A 27 5.35 17.39 9.86
CA GLN A 27 4.55 18.43 10.53
C GLN A 27 3.82 19.33 9.53
N MET A 28 4.48 19.70 8.42
CA MET A 28 3.84 20.50 7.37
C MET A 28 2.69 19.76 6.71
N ALA A 29 2.87 18.46 6.42
CA ALA A 29 1.83 17.65 5.83
C ALA A 29 0.67 17.39 6.80
N ALA A 30 0.97 17.10 8.06
CA ALA A 30 -0.03 16.95 9.12
C ALA A 30 -0.88 18.22 9.29
N LYS A 31 -0.23 19.39 9.35
CA LYS A 31 -0.93 20.68 9.43
C LYS A 31 -1.81 20.95 8.20
N ARG A 32 -1.37 20.54 7.00
CA ARG A 32 -2.14 20.68 5.77
C ARG A 32 -3.38 19.77 5.76
N MET A 33 -3.27 18.57 6.30
CA MET A 33 -4.36 17.59 6.36
C MET A 33 -5.36 17.89 7.48
N ASP A 34 -4.95 18.63 8.51
CA ASP A 34 -5.80 19.15 9.59
C ASP A 34 -6.73 18.09 10.20
N CYS A 35 -6.16 16.92 10.51
CA CYS A 35 -6.92 15.75 10.94
C CYS A 35 -7.69 15.98 12.26
N ASP A 36 -7.21 16.89 13.11
CA ASP A 36 -7.86 17.27 14.37
C ASP A 36 -9.17 18.04 14.13
N GLY A 37 -9.33 18.68 12.96
CA GLY A 37 -10.53 19.41 12.58
C GLY A 37 -11.66 18.54 12.00
N ILE A 38 -11.41 17.23 11.81
CA ILE A 38 -12.38 16.32 11.23
C ILE A 38 -13.31 15.80 12.33
N GLU A 39 -14.60 16.05 12.17
CA GLU A 39 -15.63 15.52 13.07
C GLU A 39 -15.74 13.99 12.93
N GLN A 40 -15.75 13.30 14.07
CA GLN A 40 -15.60 11.84 14.12
C GLN A 40 -16.80 11.19 14.82
N ASP A 41 -17.78 10.71 14.06
CA ASP A 41 -18.85 9.86 14.62
C ASP A 41 -18.43 8.38 14.68
N CYS A 42 -17.19 8.13 15.10
CA CYS A 42 -16.60 6.80 15.23
C CYS A 42 -16.39 6.38 16.68
N GLN A 43 -16.80 7.23 17.62
CA GLN A 43 -16.64 7.05 19.07
C GLN A 43 -17.83 6.33 19.73
N GLN A 44 -18.83 5.88 18.97
CA GLN A 44 -20.00 5.21 19.55
C GLN A 44 -19.59 3.98 20.37
N GLY A 45 -19.70 4.09 21.70
CA GLY A 45 -19.42 3.02 22.65
C GLY A 45 -18.04 3.03 23.31
N ILE A 46 -17.17 4.01 23.04
CA ILE A 46 -15.88 4.15 23.74
C ILE A 46 -15.82 5.47 24.49
N ARG A 47 -15.30 5.44 25.73
CA ARG A 47 -15.16 6.64 26.57
C ARG A 47 -14.36 7.69 25.81
N ALA A 48 -14.98 8.84 25.58
CA ALA A 48 -14.48 9.96 24.80
C ALA A 48 -13.31 10.72 25.45
N ASP A 49 -12.76 10.20 26.56
CA ASP A 49 -11.67 10.83 27.33
C ASP A 49 -10.27 10.36 26.92
N SER A 50 -10.15 9.43 25.97
CA SER A 50 -8.85 8.95 25.51
C SER A 50 -8.41 9.65 24.22
N HIS A 51 -7.25 10.33 24.28
CA HIS A 51 -6.52 10.89 23.14
C HIS A 51 -6.22 9.85 22.03
N GLN A 52 -6.51 8.57 22.26
CA GLN A 52 -6.39 7.48 21.28
C GLN A 52 -7.50 7.51 20.20
N PHE A 53 -8.61 8.23 20.44
CA PHE A 53 -9.75 8.32 19.52
C PHE A 53 -9.85 9.69 18.83
N VAL A 54 -8.69 10.33 18.59
CA VAL A 54 -8.56 11.51 17.74
C VAL A 54 -7.79 11.10 16.50
N PHE A 55 -8.19 11.62 15.35
CA PHE A 55 -7.49 11.32 14.11
C PHE A 55 -6.16 12.03 14.11
N GLN A 56 -5.13 11.31 13.70
CA GLN A 56 -3.84 11.89 13.40
C GLN A 56 -3.52 11.71 11.94
N TYR A 57 -2.63 12.57 11.46
CA TYR A 57 -2.07 12.43 10.14
C TYR A 57 -1.18 11.20 10.08
N HIS A 58 -1.43 10.37 9.07
CA HIS A 58 -0.57 9.26 8.70
C HIS A 58 -0.18 9.40 7.24
N CYS A 59 1.05 9.01 6.93
CA CYS A 59 1.45 8.66 5.58
C CYS A 59 2.06 7.27 5.61
N VAL A 60 1.43 6.33 4.90
CA VAL A 60 1.69 4.89 5.04
C VAL A 60 1.59 4.20 3.68
N ILE A 61 2.01 2.93 3.64
CA ILE A 61 1.86 2.11 2.44
C ILE A 61 0.42 1.54 2.37
N ASN A 62 -0.02 1.14 1.19
CA ASN A 62 -1.26 0.37 1.07
C ASN A 62 -1.04 -1.13 1.32
N VAL A 63 -2.13 -1.89 1.41
CA VAL A 63 -2.09 -3.34 1.68
C VAL A 63 -1.27 -4.15 0.67
N TRP A 64 -1.18 -3.66 -0.56
CA TRP A 64 -0.43 -4.29 -1.65
C TRP A 64 1.04 -3.86 -1.72
N ARG A 65 1.47 -2.93 -0.84
CA ARG A 65 2.83 -2.39 -0.77
C ARG A 65 3.32 -1.84 -2.10
N ASN A 66 2.42 -1.25 -2.88
CA ASN A 66 2.71 -0.74 -4.23
C ASN A 66 2.26 0.71 -4.43
N ALA A 67 1.78 1.36 -3.37
CA ALA A 67 1.54 2.79 -3.34
C ALA A 67 1.68 3.32 -1.91
N THR A 68 1.96 4.61 -1.81
CA THR A 68 1.88 5.39 -0.58
C THR A 68 0.63 6.27 -0.57
N LEU A 69 0.07 6.50 0.61
CA LEU A 69 -1.09 7.36 0.79
C LEU A 69 -1.00 8.13 2.11
N GLU A 70 -1.57 9.32 2.10
CA GLU A 70 -1.90 10.11 3.29
C GLU A 70 -3.32 9.78 3.74
N VAL A 71 -3.56 9.77 5.05
CA VAL A 71 -4.88 9.52 5.63
C VAL A 71 -4.96 10.09 7.04
N CYS A 72 -6.14 10.57 7.43
CA CYS A 72 -6.48 10.87 8.81
C CYS A 72 -7.13 9.64 9.45
N ALA A 73 -6.48 9.07 10.46
CA ALA A 73 -6.95 7.85 11.11
C ALA A 73 -6.52 7.81 12.57
N PHE A 74 -7.07 6.87 13.34
CA PHE A 74 -6.63 6.66 14.71
C PHE A 74 -5.19 6.13 14.79
N ASN A 75 -4.46 6.63 15.77
CA ASN A 75 -3.14 6.13 16.12
C ASN A 75 -3.17 4.67 16.55
N ARG A 76 -2.12 3.95 16.18
CA ARG A 76 -1.93 2.54 16.51
C ARG A 76 -0.53 2.28 17.03
N THR A 77 -0.44 1.37 17.96
CA THR A 77 0.81 0.73 18.34
C THR A 77 1.06 -0.41 17.36
N LEU A 78 2.15 -0.32 16.61
CA LEU A 78 2.58 -1.31 15.62
C LEU A 78 3.70 -2.17 16.18
N LEU A 79 3.86 -3.38 15.65
CA LEU A 79 4.69 -4.45 16.21
C LEU A 79 5.84 -4.86 15.28
N GLY A 80 6.67 -3.90 14.87
CA GLY A 80 7.87 -4.17 14.08
C GLY A 80 7.63 -4.45 12.59
N TYR A 81 6.44 -4.11 12.08
CA TYR A 81 6.13 -4.17 10.65
C TYR A 81 5.89 -2.77 10.09
N CYS A 82 6.01 -2.61 8.78
CA CYS A 82 5.64 -1.36 8.12
C CYS A 82 4.16 -1.06 8.35
N ALA A 83 3.85 0.19 8.71
CA ALA A 83 2.50 0.68 8.84
C ALA A 83 1.78 0.66 7.48
N GLU A 84 0.59 0.07 7.42
CA GLU A 84 -0.30 0.17 6.28
C GLU A 84 -1.64 0.80 6.65
N PHE A 85 -2.32 1.37 5.66
CA PHE A 85 -3.76 1.64 5.76
C PHE A 85 -4.54 0.60 4.96
N ASN A 86 -5.41 -0.12 5.65
CA ASN A 86 -6.35 -1.04 5.03
C ASN A 86 -7.66 -0.31 4.75
N ILE A 87 -7.90 0.01 3.48
CA ILE A 87 -9.11 0.70 3.03
C ILE A 87 -10.38 -0.09 3.36
N LEU A 88 -10.37 -1.42 3.21
CA LEU A 88 -11.54 -2.25 3.52
C LEU A 88 -11.83 -2.31 5.02
N GLY A 89 -10.78 -2.27 5.83
CA GLY A 89 -10.88 -2.26 7.30
C GLY A 89 -11.01 -0.86 7.90
N SER A 90 -10.87 0.20 7.11
CA SER A 90 -10.79 1.61 7.55
C SER A 90 -9.83 1.81 8.73
N VAL A 91 -8.65 1.20 8.68
CA VAL A 91 -7.77 1.09 9.84
C VAL A 91 -6.30 1.09 9.45
N ILE A 92 -5.48 1.72 10.29
CA ILE A 92 -4.02 1.57 10.27
C ILE A 92 -3.65 0.26 10.96
N GLN A 93 -2.74 -0.52 10.38
CA GLN A 93 -2.30 -1.79 10.97
C GLN A 93 -0.89 -2.19 10.52
N ASP A 94 -0.39 -3.28 11.10
CA ASP A 94 0.85 -3.92 10.67
C ASP A 94 0.67 -4.58 9.28
N ASN A 95 1.57 -4.29 8.34
CA ASN A 95 1.69 -5.10 7.14
C ASN A 95 2.62 -6.30 7.43
N TYR A 96 2.03 -7.44 7.81
CA TYR A 96 2.77 -8.64 8.20
C TYR A 96 3.70 -9.24 7.13
N TYR A 97 3.64 -8.75 5.89
CA TYR A 97 4.55 -9.13 4.81
C TYR A 97 5.71 -8.14 4.61
N ALA A 98 5.82 -7.11 5.46
CA ALA A 98 6.86 -6.10 5.44
C ALA A 98 7.42 -5.89 6.85
N ASP A 99 8.16 -6.91 7.33
CA ASP A 99 8.86 -6.88 8.61
C ASP A 99 10.03 -5.87 8.56
N CYS A 100 9.81 -4.69 9.13
CA CYS A 100 10.79 -3.62 9.09
C CYS A 100 11.88 -3.77 10.14
N THR A 101 11.76 -4.70 11.09
CA THR A 101 12.87 -5.00 12.02
C THR A 101 14.05 -5.66 11.31
N LYS A 102 13.82 -6.20 10.11
CA LYS A 102 14.83 -6.79 9.23
C LYS A 102 15.35 -5.83 8.15
N HIS A 103 14.84 -4.60 8.10
CA HIS A 103 15.30 -3.60 7.14
C HIS A 103 16.60 -2.93 7.61
N ASP A 104 17.20 -2.12 6.74
CA ASP A 104 18.34 -1.27 7.06
C ASP A 104 18.04 0.22 6.74
N PRO A 105 18.03 1.12 7.74
CA PRO A 105 18.06 0.81 9.17
C PRO A 105 16.77 0.09 9.62
N PRO A 106 16.82 -0.71 10.70
CA PRO A 106 15.66 -1.41 11.22
C PRO A 106 14.71 -0.45 11.94
N CYS A 107 13.41 -0.75 11.89
CA CYS A 107 12.44 -0.11 12.79
C CYS A 107 12.47 -0.77 14.19
N PRO A 108 12.01 -0.09 15.25
CA PRO A 108 11.81 -0.68 16.57
C PRO A 108 10.78 -1.83 16.54
N SER A 109 10.88 -2.76 17.49
CA SER A 109 9.89 -3.84 17.66
C SER A 109 8.50 -3.35 18.03
N VAL A 110 8.40 -2.14 18.58
CA VAL A 110 7.12 -1.47 18.88
C VAL A 110 7.26 0.02 18.58
N TYR A 111 6.32 0.59 17.84
CA TYR A 111 6.31 2.04 17.55
C TYR A 111 4.90 2.59 17.31
N ASN A 112 4.75 3.92 17.35
CA ASN A 112 3.48 4.59 17.08
C ASN A 112 3.31 4.82 15.56
N SER A 113 2.15 4.49 15.00
CA SER A 113 1.88 4.60 13.57
C SER A 113 1.98 6.02 12.98
N ALA A 114 1.81 7.08 13.78
CA ALA A 114 2.06 8.46 13.32
C ALA A 114 3.55 8.69 13.01
N GLU A 115 4.44 7.91 13.63
CA GLU A 115 5.89 7.97 13.43
C GLU A 115 6.38 7.10 12.28
N ALA A 116 5.48 6.49 11.49
CA ALA A 116 5.85 5.63 10.37
C ALA A 116 6.80 6.31 9.36
N TYR A 117 6.71 7.64 9.23
CA TYR A 117 7.60 8.45 8.39
C TYR A 117 9.08 8.32 8.78
N LYS A 118 9.42 7.88 10.00
CA LYS A 118 10.81 7.66 10.39
C LYS A 118 11.42 6.43 9.71
N TYR A 119 10.59 5.50 9.21
CA TYR A 119 11.04 4.21 8.67
C TYR A 119 11.00 4.19 7.14
N GLN A 120 11.84 5.02 6.53
CA GLN A 120 11.90 5.23 5.08
C GLN A 120 12.14 3.94 4.26
N SER A 121 12.73 2.90 4.88
CA SER A 121 12.88 1.59 4.25
C SER A 121 11.55 0.95 3.83
N CYS A 122 10.45 1.25 4.54
CA CYS A 122 9.10 0.81 4.17
C CYS A 122 8.61 1.44 2.86
N TYR A 123 8.95 2.70 2.60
CA TYR A 123 8.55 3.38 1.36
C TYR A 123 9.45 2.98 0.18
N LYS A 124 10.74 2.69 0.43
CA LYS A 124 11.63 2.11 -0.59
C LYS A 124 11.10 0.77 -1.12
N LEU A 125 10.45 -0.02 -0.27
CA LEU A 125 9.82 -1.27 -0.67
C LEU A 125 8.67 -1.02 -1.68
N VAL A 126 7.91 0.07 -1.54
CA VAL A 126 6.90 0.47 -2.51
C VAL A 126 7.53 0.78 -3.87
N GLU A 127 8.59 1.59 -3.90
CA GLU A 127 9.30 1.91 -5.14
C GLU A 127 9.82 0.66 -5.86
N GLN A 128 10.35 -0.30 -5.10
CA GLN A 128 10.83 -1.58 -5.65
C GLN A 128 9.68 -2.39 -6.26
N ASN A 129 8.55 -2.50 -5.56
CA ASN A 129 7.38 -3.22 -6.05
C ASN A 129 6.76 -2.56 -7.28
N GLU A 130 6.69 -1.23 -7.32
CA GLU A 130 6.25 -0.49 -8.50
C GLU A 130 7.16 -0.74 -9.71
N ARG A 131 8.49 -0.70 -9.51
CA ARG A 131 9.47 -0.98 -10.58
C ARG A 131 9.32 -2.41 -11.08
N ASN A 132 9.24 -3.38 -10.18
CA ASN A 132 9.06 -4.79 -10.55
C ASN A 132 7.78 -5.03 -11.35
N THR A 133 6.68 -4.39 -10.96
CA THR A 133 5.40 -4.46 -11.69
C THR A 133 5.52 -3.86 -13.09
N LYS A 134 6.23 -2.73 -13.24
CA LYS A 134 6.51 -2.12 -14.55
C LYS A 134 7.36 -3.02 -15.44
N ILE A 135 8.39 -3.67 -14.89
CA ILE A 135 9.24 -4.63 -15.60
C ILE A 135 8.41 -5.83 -16.08
N ILE A 136 7.61 -6.44 -15.20
CA ILE A 136 6.76 -7.59 -15.54
C ILE A 136 5.76 -7.23 -16.64
N SER A 137 5.12 -6.06 -16.55
CA SER A 137 4.18 -5.61 -17.56
C SER A 137 4.84 -5.30 -18.92
N ALA A 138 6.06 -4.75 -18.92
CA ALA A 138 6.86 -4.56 -20.13
C ALA A 138 7.27 -5.90 -20.76
N ALA A 139 7.78 -6.86 -19.96
CA ALA A 139 8.15 -8.19 -20.43
C ALA A 139 6.95 -8.94 -21.05
N LYS A 140 5.76 -8.82 -20.44
CA LYS A 140 4.53 -9.41 -20.98
C LYS A 140 4.15 -8.83 -22.34
N ARG A 141 4.34 -7.52 -22.56
CA ARG A 141 4.11 -6.89 -23.88
C ARG A 141 5.08 -7.41 -24.94
N THR A 142 6.34 -7.61 -24.58
CA THR A 142 7.35 -8.17 -25.51
C THR A 142 7.06 -9.64 -25.84
N SER A 143 6.61 -10.44 -24.85
CA SER A 143 6.24 -11.85 -25.07
C SER A 143 4.91 -12.01 -25.83
N GLY A 144 3.98 -11.06 -25.71
CA GLY A 144 2.69 -11.06 -26.41
C GLY A 144 2.77 -10.78 -27.91
N ASN A 145 3.93 -10.33 -28.41
CA ASN A 145 4.19 -10.09 -29.83
C ASN A 145 4.88 -11.27 -30.54
N LEU A 146 5.09 -12.40 -29.87
CA LEU A 146 5.53 -13.63 -30.52
C LEU A 146 4.32 -14.47 -30.96
N THR A 147 3.48 -13.91 -31.85
CA THR A 147 2.64 -14.76 -32.70
C THR A 147 3.55 -15.43 -33.71
N THR A 148 3.98 -16.65 -33.41
CA THR A 148 4.67 -17.54 -34.35
C THR A 148 3.74 -17.86 -35.52
N PRO A 149 4.02 -17.44 -36.77
CA PRO A 149 3.26 -17.89 -37.93
C PRO A 149 3.90 -19.17 -38.47
N PHE A 150 3.92 -20.24 -37.66
CA PHE A 150 4.32 -21.58 -38.10
C PHE A 150 3.49 -22.54 -37.24
N ILE A 151 2.48 -23.26 -37.74
CA ILE A 151 2.50 -24.19 -38.87
C ILE A 151 1.05 -24.30 -39.42
N SER A 152 0.80 -23.85 -40.65
CA SER A 152 -0.39 -24.27 -41.44
C SER A 152 0.01 -24.84 -42.81
N ILE A 153 1.30 -24.84 -43.15
CA ILE A 153 1.76 -25.33 -44.46
C ILE A 153 1.79 -26.87 -44.52
N PHE A 154 1.81 -27.59 -43.39
CA PHE A 154 1.77 -29.07 -43.40
C PHE A 154 0.37 -29.67 -43.65
N PHE A 155 -0.72 -28.92 -43.48
CA PHE A 155 -2.07 -29.42 -43.77
C PHE A 155 -2.47 -29.34 -45.25
N ARG A 156 -1.68 -28.68 -46.12
CA ARG A 156 -1.94 -28.66 -47.58
C ARG A 156 -1.26 -29.79 -48.35
N PHE A 157 -0.27 -30.47 -47.78
CA PHE A 157 0.39 -31.62 -48.42
C PHE A 157 -0.28 -32.96 -48.13
N ILE A 158 -1.01 -33.09 -47.00
CA ILE A 158 -1.71 -34.34 -46.66
C ILE A 158 -3.00 -34.50 -47.48
N ILE A 159 -3.70 -33.40 -47.83
CA ILE A 159 -4.96 -33.48 -48.58
C ILE A 159 -4.75 -33.85 -50.06
N ARG A 160 -3.57 -33.58 -50.66
CA ARG A 160 -3.28 -33.96 -52.05
C ARG A 160 -2.91 -35.43 -52.26
N LYS A 161 -2.73 -36.23 -51.20
CA LYS A 161 -2.39 -37.66 -51.32
C LYS A 161 -3.54 -38.62 -50.99
N LEU A 162 -4.71 -38.09 -50.63
CA LEU A 162 -5.92 -38.86 -50.26
C LEU A 162 -7.06 -38.79 -51.31
N LEU A 163 -6.82 -38.13 -52.46
CA LEU A 163 -7.69 -38.15 -53.65
C LEU A 163 -6.89 -38.72 -54.84
N HIS A 164 -6.41 -39.96 -54.68
CA HIS A 164 -5.98 -40.80 -55.80
C HIS A 164 -6.02 -42.28 -55.38
N ILE A 165 -7.19 -42.69 -54.87
CA ILE A 165 -7.76 -44.04 -54.98
C ILE A 165 -9.24 -43.83 -55.23
#